data_AF-A0A1I5CFS0-F1
#
_entry.id   AF-A0A1I5CFS0-F1
#
_cell.length_a   1.000
_cell.length_b   1.000
_cell.length_c   1.000
_cell.angle_alpha   90.00
_cell.angle_beta   90.00
_cell.angle_gamma   90.00
#
_symmetry.space_group_name_H-M   'P 1'
#
loop_
_entity.id
_entity.type
_entity.pdbx_description
1 polymer ?
#
loop_
_entity_poly.entity_id
_entity_poly.type
_entity_poly.pdbx_seq_one_letter_code
_entity_poly.pdbx_strand_id
1 'polypeptide(L)'
;MSIPYPTNSDIEIAKYAKKGLDIIFKAGFHYKKAGVIVGGIAPENEKQFNLFEEEPFKHREIMDTMDKLNSKYGTQKLKLGSQALDKTWQMRQDHLSPNYTTKWNDILEVQ
;
A
#
# COMPACT_ATOMS: atom_id res chain seq x y z
N MET A 1 9.39 -4.59 -15.11
CA MET A 1 10.44 -3.95 -14.30
C MET A 1 10.78 -4.92 -13.20
N SER A 2 11.97 -5.51 -13.21
CA SER A 2 12.37 -6.51 -12.21
C SER A 2 13.06 -5.81 -11.06
N ILE A 3 12.77 -6.23 -9.83
CA ILE A 3 13.58 -5.87 -8.68
C ILE A 3 14.90 -6.69 -8.81
N PRO A 4 16.08 -6.07 -8.61
CA PRO A 4 17.36 -6.75 -8.84
C PRO A 4 17.67 -7.83 -7.80
N TYR A 5 17.10 -7.73 -6.60
CA TYR A 5 17.25 -8.71 -5.51
C TYR A 5 15.90 -9.02 -4.88
N PRO A 6 15.72 -10.22 -4.29
CA PRO A 6 14.54 -10.53 -3.47
C PRO A 6 14.49 -9.58 -2.27
N THR A 7 13.39 -8.84 -2.09
CA THR A 7 13.23 -7.87 -1.01
C THR A 7 11.90 -8.07 -0.30
N ASN A 8 11.88 -7.88 1.01
CA ASN A 8 10.68 -7.82 1.84
C ASN A 8 10.39 -6.38 2.32
N SER A 9 11.05 -5.38 1.73
CA SER A 9 10.82 -3.97 2.09
C SER A 9 9.62 -3.37 1.35
N ASP A 10 8.58 -3.02 2.09
CA ASP A 10 7.41 -2.32 1.55
C ASP A 10 7.79 -1.02 0.83
N ILE A 11 8.84 -0.33 1.30
CA ILE A 11 9.33 0.94 0.74
C ILE A 11 9.84 0.72 -0.69
N GLU A 12 10.63 -0.32 -0.90
CA GLU A 12 11.18 -0.64 -2.22
C GLU A 12 10.11 -1.13 -3.17
N ILE A 13 9.24 -2.03 -2.70
CA ILE A 13 8.13 -2.55 -3.49
C ILE A 13 7.23 -1.40 -3.94
N ALA A 14 6.87 -0.48 -3.04
CA ALA A 14 6.07 0.70 -3.38
C ALA A 14 6.78 1.62 -4.39
N LYS A 15 8.10 1.81 -4.24
CA LYS A 15 8.92 2.62 -5.17
C LYS A 15 8.91 2.03 -6.58
N TYR A 16 9.13 0.73 -6.73
CA TYR A 16 9.12 0.06 -8.04
C TYR A 16 7.70 -0.03 -8.62
N ALA A 17 6.67 -0.24 -7.78
CA ALA A 17 5.28 -0.20 -8.23
C ALA A 17 4.92 1.17 -8.81
N LYS A 18 5.34 2.27 -8.16
CA LYS A 18 5.12 3.63 -8.67
C LYS A 18 5.83 3.87 -10.01
N LYS A 19 7.10 3.46 -10.12
CA LYS A 19 7.82 3.52 -11.41
C LYS A 19 7.12 2.74 -12.51
N GLY A 20 6.59 1.55 -12.18
CA GLY A 20 5.81 0.74 -13.12
C GLY A 20 4.52 1.45 -13.55
N LEU A 21 3.82 2.09 -12.61
CA LEU A 21 2.63 2.89 -12.88
C LEU A 21 2.95 4.05 -13.83
N ASP A 22 4.05 4.79 -13.61
CA ASP A 22 4.45 5.91 -14.45
C ASP A 22 4.65 5.51 -15.93
N ILE A 23 5.05 4.26 -16.19
CA ILE A 23 5.25 3.73 -17.55
C ILE A 23 3.93 3.37 -18.24
N ILE A 24 2.97 2.78 -17.50
CA ILE A 24 1.71 2.29 -18.06
C ILE A 24 0.58 3.31 -17.99
N PHE A 25 0.77 4.39 -17.23
CA PHE A 25 -0.22 5.44 -17.04
C PHE A 25 -0.47 6.20 -18.34
N LYS A 26 -1.74 6.41 -18.67
CA LYS A 26 -2.19 7.19 -19.81
C LYS A 26 -3.07 8.33 -19.32
N ALA A 27 -2.65 9.55 -19.62
CA ALA A 27 -3.45 10.74 -19.32
C ALA A 27 -4.79 10.71 -20.07
N GLY A 28 -5.83 11.30 -19.46
CA GLY A 28 -7.17 11.39 -20.05
C GLY A 28 -8.10 10.18 -19.80
N PHE A 29 -7.61 9.12 -19.15
CA PHE A 29 -8.42 7.95 -18.80
C PHE A 29 -8.72 7.89 -17.31
N HIS A 30 -9.94 7.44 -16.98
CA HIS A 30 -10.34 7.15 -15.60
C HIS A 30 -10.03 5.69 -15.27
N TYR A 31 -9.21 5.46 -14.25
CA TYR A 31 -8.86 4.13 -13.79
C TYR A 31 -9.72 3.75 -12.57
N LYS A 32 -10.41 2.59 -12.66
CA LYS A 32 -11.29 2.11 -11.58
C LYS A 32 -10.53 1.40 -10.45
N LYS A 33 -9.47 0.67 -10.79
CA LYS A 33 -8.65 -0.11 -9.86
C LYS A 33 -7.26 -0.31 -10.44
N ALA A 34 -6.25 -0.32 -9.58
CA ALA A 34 -4.91 -0.79 -9.87
C ALA A 34 -4.52 -1.88 -8.88
N GLY A 35 -3.62 -2.77 -9.27
CA GLY A 35 -3.10 -3.83 -8.43
C GLY A 35 -1.64 -4.10 -8.76
N VAL A 36 -0.88 -4.56 -7.76
CA VAL A 36 0.51 -4.97 -7.91
C VAL A 36 0.56 -6.47 -7.66
N ILE A 37 1.23 -7.20 -8.55
CA ILE A 37 1.47 -8.63 -8.41
C ILE A 37 2.95 -8.80 -8.16
N VAL A 38 3.30 -9.41 -7.03
CA VAL A 38 4.68 -9.77 -6.68
C VAL A 38 4.86 -11.26 -7.00
N GLY A 39 5.95 -11.58 -7.69
CA GLY A 39 6.33 -12.96 -8.03
C GLY A 39 7.81 -13.18 -7.75
N GLY A 40 8.28 -14.42 -7.94
CA GLY A 40 9.68 -14.76 -7.66
C GLY A 40 10.01 -14.78 -6.17
N ILE A 41 9.10 -15.33 -5.36
CA ILE A 41 9.29 -15.45 -3.91
C ILE A 41 10.45 -16.43 -3.66
N ALA A 42 11.43 -16.00 -2.90
CA ALA A 42 12.57 -16.80 -2.48
C ALA A 42 12.61 -16.87 -0.95
N PRO A 43 13.09 -17.99 -0.35
CA PRO A 43 13.34 -18.06 1.08
C PRO A 43 14.35 -16.99 1.52
N GLU A 44 14.12 -16.37 2.68
CA GLU A 44 15.00 -15.31 3.19
C GLU A 44 16.43 -15.80 3.47
N ASN A 45 16.58 -17.08 3.82
CA ASN A 45 17.88 -17.71 4.07
C ASN A 45 18.65 -18.08 2.78
N GLU A 46 17.99 -18.11 1.63
CA GLU A 46 18.57 -18.50 0.34
C GLU A 46 18.69 -17.29 -0.59
N LYS A 47 19.16 -16.18 -0.03
CA LYS A 47 19.35 -14.96 -0.80
C LYS A 47 20.73 -14.93 -1.45
N GLN A 48 20.74 -14.77 -2.78
CA GLN A 48 21.96 -14.49 -3.51
C GLN A 48 22.36 -13.02 -3.33
N PHE A 49 23.56 -12.78 -2.81
CA PHE A 49 24.13 -11.45 -2.73
C PHE A 49 24.73 -11.03 -4.07
N ASN A 50 24.57 -9.76 -4.42
CA ASN A 50 25.23 -9.16 -5.58
C ASN A 50 26.56 -8.55 -5.13
N LEU A 51 27.61 -8.72 -5.93
CA LEU A 51 28.93 -8.16 -5.65
C LEU A 51 28.99 -6.64 -5.87
N PHE A 52 28.11 -6.10 -6.74
CA PHE A 52 28.16 -4.71 -7.19
C PHE A 52 26.99 -3.86 -6.72
N GLU A 53 25.89 -4.48 -6.30
CA GLU A 53 24.72 -3.78 -5.80
C GLU A 53 24.55 -4.08 -4.31
N GLU A 54 24.71 -3.06 -3.49
CA GLU A 54 24.42 -3.15 -2.06
C GLU A 54 22.91 -3.08 -1.84
N GLU A 55 22.39 -4.07 -1.14
CA GLU A 55 21.04 -3.98 -0.58
C GLU A 55 21.04 -2.99 0.59
N PRO A 56 20.04 -2.09 0.71
CA PRO A 56 19.90 -1.24 1.88
C PRO A 56 19.56 -2.06 3.13
N PHE A 57 20.60 -2.46 3.85
CA PHE A 57 20.55 -3.24 5.09
C PHE A 57 19.63 -2.62 6.17
N LYS A 58 19.47 -1.28 6.14
CA LYS A 58 18.69 -0.51 7.12
C LYS A 58 17.20 -0.79 7.07
N HIS A 59 16.67 -1.29 5.94
CA HIS A 59 15.23 -1.49 5.83
C HIS A 59 14.72 -2.67 6.65
N ARG A 60 15.52 -3.72 6.88
CA ARG A 60 15.08 -4.93 7.60
C ARG A 60 14.59 -4.62 9.00
N GLU A 61 15.39 -3.93 9.81
CA GLU A 61 15.01 -3.57 11.19
C GLU A 61 13.77 -2.66 11.24
N ILE A 62 13.64 -1.78 10.25
CA ILE A 62 12.49 -0.87 10.14
C ILE A 62 11.22 -1.67 9.79
N MET A 63 11.29 -2.60 8.84
CA MET A 63 10.14 -3.45 8.48
C MET A 63 9.76 -4.35 9.65
N ASP A 64 10.73 -4.98 10.32
CA ASP A 64 10.47 -5.84 11.49
C ASP A 64 9.77 -5.09 12.63
N THR A 65 10.21 -3.85 12.91
CA THR A 65 9.59 -3.02 13.94
C THR A 65 8.19 -2.57 13.52
N MET A 66 8.01 -2.23 12.25
CA MET A 66 6.70 -1.87 11.69
C MET A 66 5.70 -3.03 11.78
N ASP A 67 6.13 -4.24 11.45
CA ASP A 67 5.31 -5.45 11.52
C ASP A 67 4.95 -5.82 12.97
N LYS A 68 5.90 -5.70 13.89
CA LYS A 68 5.64 -5.89 15.34
C LYS A 68 4.60 -4.89 15.86
N LEU A 69 4.71 -3.62 15.48
CA LEU A 69 3.76 -2.58 15.88
C LEU A 69 2.37 -2.82 15.28
N ASN A 70 2.29 -3.15 13.99
CA ASN A 70 1.04 -3.50 13.34
C ASN A 70 0.39 -4.75 13.96
N SER A 71 1.18 -5.76 14.32
CA SER A 71 0.66 -6.95 15.00
C SER A 71 0.11 -6.64 16.40
N LYS A 72 0.73 -5.70 17.11
CA LYS A 72 0.35 -5.33 18.49
C LYS A 72 -0.85 -4.38 18.56
N TYR A 73 -0.89 -3.37 17.70
CA TYR A 73 -1.89 -2.28 17.79
C TYR A 73 -3.05 -2.41 16.80
N GLY A 74 -2.99 -3.44 15.95
CA GLY A 74 -3.99 -3.73 14.93
C GLY A 74 -3.47 -3.49 13.51
N THR A 75 -4.08 -4.19 12.56
CA THR A 75 -3.64 -4.21 11.16
C THR A 75 -3.62 -2.81 10.56
N GLN A 76 -2.50 -2.45 9.92
CA GLN A 76 -2.30 -1.17 9.23
C GLN A 76 -2.46 0.07 10.13
N LYS A 77 -2.05 0.01 11.40
CA LYS A 77 -1.94 1.20 12.26
C LYS A 77 -0.74 2.06 11.88
N LEU A 78 0.39 1.41 11.59
CA LEU A 78 1.55 2.04 10.98
C LEU A 78 1.51 1.75 9.49
N LYS A 79 1.59 2.81 8.69
CA LYS A 79 1.57 2.77 7.22
C LYS A 79 2.71 3.60 6.68
N LEU A 80 3.12 3.32 5.44
CA LEU A 80 4.01 4.22 4.72
C LEU A 80 3.30 5.55 4.46
N GLY A 81 4.04 6.66 4.52
CA GLY A 81 3.49 7.99 4.23
C GLY A 81 2.98 8.16 2.79
N SER A 82 3.36 7.25 1.88
CA SER A 82 2.82 7.19 0.52
C SER A 82 1.46 6.49 0.43
N GLN A 83 0.98 5.86 1.51
CA GLN A 83 -0.33 5.22 1.58
C GLN A 83 -1.37 6.22 2.11
N ALA A 84 -2.65 5.95 1.85
CA ALA A 84 -3.73 6.76 2.42
C ALA A 84 -3.78 6.60 3.95
N LEU A 85 -3.46 7.69 4.66
CA LEU A 85 -3.41 7.72 6.13
C LEU A 85 -4.82 7.60 6.74
N ASP A 86 -5.80 8.27 6.15
CA ASP A 86 -7.14 8.43 6.74
C ASP A 86 -8.03 7.18 6.64
N LYS A 87 -7.69 6.23 5.77
CA LYS A 87 -8.59 5.12 5.39
C LYS A 87 -7.87 3.79 5.48
N THR A 88 -8.23 2.99 6.47
CA THR A 88 -7.73 1.61 6.66
C THR A 88 -8.65 0.59 5.98
N TRP A 89 -9.96 0.86 5.99
CA TRP A 89 -10.95 0.12 5.23
C TRP A 89 -12.09 1.07 4.88
N GLN A 90 -12.43 1.20 3.61
CA GLN A 90 -13.60 1.95 3.19
C GLN A 90 -14.43 1.11 2.24
N MET A 91 -15.66 0.79 2.67
CA MET A 91 -16.64 0.15 1.79
C MET A 91 -17.07 1.16 0.73
N ARG A 92 -17.16 0.75 -0.54
CA ARG A 92 -17.72 1.61 -1.60
C ARG A 92 -19.21 1.79 -1.35
N GLN A 93 -19.58 2.99 -0.91
CA GLN A 93 -20.95 3.40 -0.62
C GLN A 93 -21.41 4.52 -1.57
N ASP A 94 -20.94 4.51 -2.81
CA ASP A 94 -21.19 5.58 -3.80
C ASP A 94 -22.70 5.76 -4.14
N HIS A 95 -23.52 4.75 -3.85
CA HIS A 95 -24.97 4.75 -4.08
C HIS A 95 -25.78 4.51 -2.79
N LEU A 96 -25.20 4.81 -1.62
CA LEU A 96 -25.93 4.69 -0.36
C LEU A 96 -26.97 5.82 -0.27
N SER A 97 -28.24 5.46 -0.04
CA SER A 97 -29.30 6.43 0.24
C SER A 97 -29.01 7.17 1.55
N PRO A 98 -29.38 8.47 1.67
CA PRO A 98 -29.21 9.20 2.92
C PRO A 98 -29.96 8.52 4.07
N ASN A 99 -29.33 8.48 5.24
CA ASN A 99 -29.89 7.83 6.43
C ASN A 99 -30.71 8.82 7.26
N TYR A 100 -31.85 9.27 6.71
CA TYR A 100 -32.69 10.34 7.28
C TYR A 100 -33.11 10.13 8.73
N THR A 101 -33.23 8.89 9.19
CA THR A 101 -33.72 8.55 10.54
C THR A 101 -32.61 8.22 11.54
N THR A 102 -31.39 7.92 11.07
CA THR A 102 -30.30 7.40 11.92
C THR A 102 -29.05 8.26 11.92
N LYS A 103 -28.97 9.27 11.04
CA LYS A 103 -27.80 10.14 10.92
C LYS A 103 -28.24 11.60 10.75
N TRP A 104 -27.98 12.41 11.78
CA TRP A 104 -28.38 13.82 11.84
C TRP A 104 -27.90 14.66 10.65
N ASN A 105 -26.69 14.38 10.16
CA ASN A 105 -26.12 15.08 8.99
C ASN A 105 -26.81 14.74 7.66
N ASP A 106 -27.66 13.71 7.62
CA ASP A 106 -28.36 13.26 6.43
C ASP A 106 -29.84 13.71 6.44
N ILE A 107 -30.26 14.51 7.43
CA ILE A 107 -31.63 15.03 7.55
C ILE A 107 -31.87 16.13 6.50
N LEU A 108 -33.05 16.14 5.91
CA LEU A 108 -33.48 17.16 4.95
C LEU A 108 -33.60 18.52 5.66
N GLU A 109 -32.78 19.49 5.26
CA GLU A 109 -32.94 20.89 5.66
C GLU A 109 -33.98 21.57 4.74
N VAL A 110 -34.93 22.28 5.34
CA VAL A 110 -35.90 23.11 4.61
C VAL A 110 -35.31 24.51 4.47
N GLN A 111 -35.21 24.99 3.23
CA GLN A 111 -34.81 26.36 2.91
C GLN A 111 -35.92 27.38 3.22
#